data_AF-A0A378MWF9-F1
#
_entry.id   AF-A0A378MWF9-F1
#
_cell.length_a   1.000
_cell.length_b   1.000
_cell.length_c   1.000
_cell.angle_alpha   90.00
_cell.angle_beta   90.00
_cell.angle_gamma   90.00
#
_symmetry.space_group_name_H-M   'P 1'
#
loop_
_entity.id
_entity.type
_entity.pdbx_description
1 polymer ?
#
loop_
_entity_poly.entity_id
_entity_poly.type
_entity_poly.pdbx_seq_one_letter_code
_entity_poly.pdbx_strand_id
1 'polypeptide(L)'
;MKQVMNPINTPTQRFKDGNPATGEYGTIVTAEFLNNVQDSVINTQQELHSVLAEAGIEANDEQVNQVAKAIKKIAGDATRDNFNALANPDGYKHIGRCKSVAELRTIRPTEHGQRILVDAYYEDGTTGGGEFVADLQDLVTPDDGGVCFVVNNNGGRWKRVDLSHLTLFDFGAVGDGVTNDESAFVNAMRYSQFFIENGTFRINNAVNSVRDNVKILGNKTGKLVLGAGIQQAGAEVFNINHSNYFISGFCIETPNKAIGIRFKSLDDAGVKNLHIDNVVFNGTFYGVRAGESIQADTNYPTDNVIVQNCQSYCGSGNAGHYLCTKVKGVRFFNNIAIGGRNVSAYGATSCSDIFIFGNRRGWQ
;
A
#
# COMPACT_ATOMS: atom_id res chain seq x y z
N MET A 1 29.05 -38.29 22.18
CA MET A 1 29.30 -39.18 23.34
C MET A 1 29.39 -40.63 22.90
N LYS A 2 30.23 -41.44 23.58
CA LYS A 2 30.28 -42.91 23.44
C LYS A 2 28.90 -43.50 23.74
N GLN A 3 28.62 -44.63 23.10
CA GLN A 3 27.44 -45.44 23.44
C GLN A 3 27.52 -45.88 24.90
N VAL A 4 26.35 -46.12 25.51
CA VAL A 4 26.24 -46.54 26.90
C VAL A 4 27.11 -47.77 27.13
N MET A 5 27.95 -47.72 28.17
CA MET A 5 28.86 -48.81 28.52
C MET A 5 28.09 -50.10 28.82
N ASN A 6 28.61 -51.22 28.30
CA ASN A 6 28.09 -52.54 28.63
C ASN A 6 28.20 -52.82 30.14
N PRO A 7 27.12 -53.30 30.79
CA PRO A 7 27.19 -53.67 32.20
C PRO A 7 28.16 -54.83 32.45
N ILE A 8 28.66 -54.96 33.70
CA ILE A 8 29.49 -56.09 34.09
C ILE A 8 28.73 -57.41 33.91
N ASN A 9 29.38 -58.42 33.32
CA ASN A 9 28.75 -59.69 32.98
C ASN A 9 28.44 -60.54 34.23
N THR A 10 27.33 -60.22 34.87
CA THR A 10 26.76 -60.89 36.04
C THR A 10 25.25 -61.06 35.81
N PRO A 11 24.57 -62.00 36.49
CA PRO A 11 23.11 -62.16 36.36
C PRO A 11 22.32 -60.89 36.66
N THR A 12 22.87 -60.01 37.49
CA THR A 12 22.25 -58.73 37.90
C THR A 12 22.80 -57.52 37.15
N GLN A 13 23.74 -57.70 36.22
CA GLN A 13 24.42 -56.61 35.49
C GLN A 13 25.09 -55.57 36.41
N ARG A 14 25.48 -55.97 37.62
CA ARG A 14 26.08 -55.13 38.68
C ARG A 14 27.12 -55.92 39.45
N PHE A 15 28.10 -55.20 40.01
CA PHE A 15 29.03 -55.80 40.96
C PHE A 15 28.29 -56.31 42.19
N LYS A 16 28.74 -57.45 42.69
CA LYS A 16 28.33 -58.05 43.95
C LYS A 16 29.54 -58.16 44.87
N ASP A 17 29.34 -57.86 46.14
CA ASP A 17 30.35 -58.09 47.16
C ASP A 17 30.53 -59.59 47.42
N GLY A 18 31.73 -59.97 47.86
CA GLY A 18 31.95 -61.33 48.37
C GLY A 18 31.36 -61.50 49.75
N ASN A 19 31.05 -62.73 50.12
CA ASN A 19 30.59 -63.09 51.46
C ASN A 19 31.60 -64.04 52.14
N PRO A 20 32.44 -63.53 53.06
CA PRO A 20 33.43 -64.33 53.76
C PRO A 20 32.84 -65.45 54.63
N ALA A 21 31.58 -65.32 55.08
CA ALA A 21 30.92 -66.32 55.91
C ALA A 21 30.44 -67.54 55.12
N THR A 22 30.19 -67.38 53.82
CA THR A 22 29.73 -68.46 52.92
C THR A 22 30.79 -68.90 51.91
N GLY A 23 31.93 -68.20 51.86
CA GLY A 23 32.98 -68.44 50.87
C GLY A 23 32.62 -67.93 49.47
N GLU A 24 31.57 -67.13 49.31
CA GLU A 24 31.16 -66.56 48.02
C GLU A 24 32.12 -65.44 47.62
N TYR A 25 32.68 -65.51 46.40
CA TYR A 25 33.60 -64.50 45.88
C TYR A 25 32.84 -63.28 45.35
N GLY A 26 33.43 -62.09 45.55
CA GLY A 26 32.93 -60.87 44.94
C GLY A 26 33.12 -60.87 43.42
N THR A 27 32.38 -60.00 42.74
CA THR A 27 32.53 -59.80 41.30
C THR A 27 33.89 -59.20 40.99
N ILE A 28 34.68 -59.90 40.18
CA ILE A 28 35.99 -59.42 39.73
C ILE A 28 35.78 -58.20 38.83
N VAL A 29 36.51 -57.12 39.11
CA VAL A 29 36.60 -55.97 38.21
C VAL A 29 37.47 -56.36 37.02
N THR A 30 36.84 -56.54 35.86
CA THR A 30 37.54 -56.94 34.64
C THR A 30 38.26 -55.75 34.01
N ALA A 31 39.37 -56.03 33.31
CA ALA A 31 40.07 -55.03 32.52
C ALA A 31 39.16 -54.42 31.44
N GLU A 32 38.29 -55.23 30.83
CA GLU A 32 37.28 -54.76 29.88
C GLU A 32 36.37 -53.68 30.50
N PHE A 33 35.85 -53.92 31.72
CA PHE A 33 34.99 -52.95 32.38
C PHE A 33 35.76 -51.66 32.72
N LEU A 34 36.98 -51.76 33.28
CA LEU A 34 37.79 -50.58 33.61
C LEU A 34 38.20 -49.78 32.37
N ASN A 35 38.58 -50.45 31.27
CA ASN A 35 38.88 -49.79 30.01
C ASN A 35 37.65 -49.09 29.44
N ASN A 36 36.47 -49.72 29.53
CA ASN A 36 35.22 -49.09 29.11
C ASN A 36 34.86 -47.86 29.96
N VAL A 37 35.10 -47.89 31.28
CA VAL A 37 34.94 -46.72 32.16
C VAL A 37 35.93 -45.62 31.76
N GLN A 38 37.21 -45.96 31.62
CA GLN A 38 38.26 -45.02 31.21
C GLN A 38 37.90 -44.34 29.91
N ASP A 39 37.53 -45.12 28.89
CA ASP A 39 37.13 -44.58 27.59
C ASP A 39 35.89 -43.69 27.67
N SER A 40 34.92 -44.01 28.54
CA SER A 40 33.71 -43.22 28.72
C SER A 40 34.00 -41.87 29.38
N VAL A 41 34.91 -41.86 30.37
CA VAL A 41 35.38 -40.63 31.03
C VAL A 41 36.16 -39.76 30.05
N ILE A 42 37.13 -40.34 29.33
CA ILE A 42 37.92 -39.63 28.30
C ILE A 42 36.97 -39.05 27.24
N ASN A 43 36.00 -39.83 26.77
CA ASN A 43 35.05 -39.33 25.78
C ASN A 43 34.20 -38.17 26.31
N THR A 44 33.69 -38.26 27.55
CA THR A 44 32.93 -37.15 28.16
C THR A 44 33.79 -35.89 28.27
N GLN A 45 35.06 -36.04 28.71
CA GLN A 45 36.01 -34.93 28.74
C GLN A 45 36.23 -34.33 27.35
N GLN A 46 36.43 -35.16 26.32
CA GLN A 46 36.59 -34.70 24.94
C GLN A 46 35.38 -33.90 24.44
N GLU A 47 34.15 -34.34 24.74
CA GLU A 47 32.93 -33.60 24.38
C GLU A 47 32.86 -32.24 25.10
N LEU A 48 33.24 -32.19 26.38
CA LEU A 48 33.32 -30.94 27.14
C LEU A 48 34.44 -30.02 26.60
N HIS A 49 35.57 -30.59 26.19
CA HIS A 49 36.64 -29.85 25.52
C HIS A 49 36.17 -29.26 24.19
N SER A 50 35.35 -29.97 23.41
CA SER A 50 34.73 -29.42 22.20
C SER A 50 33.85 -28.20 22.50
N VAL A 51 33.09 -28.21 23.60
CA VAL A 51 32.30 -27.05 24.03
C VAL A 51 33.20 -25.86 24.39
N LEU A 52 34.33 -26.11 25.07
CA LEU A 52 35.31 -25.05 25.36
C LEU A 52 35.92 -24.48 24.07
N ALA A 53 36.29 -25.36 23.13
CA ALA A 53 36.90 -24.99 21.85
C ALA A 53 35.95 -24.14 20.98
N GLU A 54 34.66 -24.51 20.90
CA GLU A 54 33.63 -23.72 20.21
C GLU A 54 33.52 -22.30 20.80
N ALA A 55 33.65 -22.18 22.12
CA ALA A 55 33.69 -20.89 22.79
C ALA A 55 35.06 -20.17 22.68
N GLY A 56 36.07 -20.76 22.04
CA GLY A 56 37.44 -20.24 22.00
C GLY A 56 38.07 -20.12 23.39
N ILE A 57 37.79 -21.07 24.30
CA ILE A 57 38.34 -21.14 25.65
C ILE A 57 39.30 -22.33 25.72
N GLU A 58 40.52 -22.10 26.20
CA GLU A 58 41.47 -23.19 26.48
C GLU A 58 41.17 -23.84 27.84
N ALA A 59 41.33 -25.16 27.90
CA ALA A 59 41.13 -25.90 29.14
C ALA A 59 42.24 -25.60 30.15
N ASN A 60 41.85 -25.47 31.42
CA ASN A 60 42.76 -25.20 32.53
C ASN A 60 42.23 -25.94 33.76
N ASP A 61 43.08 -26.80 34.30
CA ASP A 61 42.84 -27.73 35.40
C ASP A 61 42.69 -27.04 36.77
N GLU A 62 43.10 -25.78 36.90
CA GLU A 62 42.87 -24.93 38.07
C GLU A 62 41.47 -24.28 38.08
N GLN A 63 40.70 -24.36 36.97
CA GLN A 63 39.37 -23.76 36.87
C GLN A 63 38.24 -24.80 36.80
N VAL A 64 37.27 -24.70 37.71
CA VAL A 64 36.12 -25.62 37.79
C VAL A 64 34.83 -25.11 37.13
N ASN A 65 34.88 -23.97 36.41
CA ASN A 65 33.70 -23.33 35.81
C ASN A 65 33.81 -23.04 34.31
N GLN A 66 34.78 -23.65 33.63
CA GLN A 66 35.11 -23.35 32.23
C GLN A 66 33.97 -23.72 31.28
N VAL A 67 33.36 -24.90 31.48
CA VAL A 67 32.22 -25.35 30.68
C VAL A 67 31.05 -24.38 30.84
N ALA A 68 30.78 -23.92 32.06
CA ALA A 68 29.73 -22.93 32.31
C ALA A 68 30.03 -21.59 31.63
N LYS A 69 31.30 -21.14 31.61
CA LYS A 69 31.71 -19.93 30.88
C LYS A 69 31.56 -20.11 29.37
N ALA A 70 31.95 -21.27 28.82
CA ALA A 70 31.83 -21.59 27.41
C ALA A 70 30.38 -21.56 26.94
N ILE A 71 29.48 -22.24 27.65
CA ILE A 71 28.04 -22.24 27.35
C ILE A 71 27.47 -20.82 27.39
N LYS A 72 27.82 -20.03 28.42
CA LYS A 72 27.39 -18.62 28.52
C LYS A 72 27.87 -17.79 27.33
N LYS A 73 29.11 -17.99 26.89
CA LYS A 73 29.68 -17.28 25.76
C LYS A 73 28.99 -17.67 24.45
N ILE A 74 28.86 -18.97 24.15
CA ILE A 74 28.19 -19.47 22.93
C ILE A 74 26.76 -18.95 22.84
N ALA A 75 25.98 -19.05 23.93
CA ALA A 75 24.61 -18.54 23.96
C ALA A 75 24.55 -17.01 23.81
N GLY A 76 25.51 -16.30 24.42
CA GLY A 76 25.64 -14.85 24.31
C GLY A 76 26.01 -14.39 22.90
N ASP A 77 26.96 -15.06 22.25
CA ASP A 77 27.43 -14.75 20.90
C ASP A 77 26.29 -14.95 19.88
N ALA A 78 25.57 -16.08 19.94
CA ALA A 78 24.41 -16.32 19.07
C ALA A 78 23.30 -15.24 19.22
N THR A 79 23.05 -14.80 20.45
CA THR A 79 22.09 -13.72 20.73
C THR A 79 22.59 -12.39 20.18
N ARG A 80 23.87 -12.08 20.38
CA ARG A 80 24.51 -10.86 19.87
C ARG A 80 24.48 -10.80 18.35
N ASP A 81 24.70 -11.90 17.66
CA ASP A 81 24.72 -11.93 16.19
C ASP A 81 23.35 -11.57 15.59
N ASN A 82 22.26 -12.02 16.21
CA ASN A 82 20.90 -11.59 15.83
C ASN A 82 20.68 -10.10 16.05
N PHE A 83 21.13 -9.54 17.18
CA PHE A 83 21.03 -8.09 17.44
C PHE A 83 21.92 -7.28 16.48
N ASN A 84 23.11 -7.78 16.17
CA ASN A 84 23.99 -7.16 15.18
C ASN A 84 23.35 -7.15 13.79
N ALA A 85 22.64 -8.21 13.41
CA ALA A 85 21.91 -8.26 12.13
C ALA A 85 20.84 -7.17 12.04
N LEU A 86 20.11 -6.91 13.14
CA LEU A 86 19.13 -5.81 13.22
C LEU A 86 19.79 -4.42 13.25
N ALA A 87 21.00 -4.32 13.82
CA ALA A 87 21.73 -3.06 13.94
C ALA A 87 22.46 -2.64 12.64
N ASN A 88 22.63 -3.55 11.68
CA ASN A 88 23.22 -3.22 10.39
C ASN A 88 22.41 -2.15 9.65
N PRO A 89 23.02 -1.31 8.79
CA PRO A 89 22.31 -0.29 8.02
C PRO A 89 21.13 -0.80 7.19
N ASP A 90 21.15 -2.08 6.77
CA ASP A 90 20.08 -2.76 6.03
C ASP A 90 19.25 -3.71 6.91
N GLY A 91 19.39 -3.64 8.24
CA GLY A 91 18.77 -4.55 9.21
C GLY A 91 17.23 -4.56 9.15
N TYR A 92 16.64 -3.54 8.55
CA TYR A 92 15.20 -3.48 8.26
C TYR A 92 14.70 -4.66 7.41
N LYS A 93 15.58 -5.34 6.64
CA LYS A 93 15.26 -6.59 5.93
C LYS A 93 14.84 -7.75 6.85
N HIS A 94 15.16 -7.66 8.13
CA HIS A 94 14.81 -8.66 9.15
C HIS A 94 13.52 -8.31 9.90
N ILE A 95 12.91 -7.16 9.62
CA ILE A 95 11.61 -6.76 10.20
C ILE A 95 10.50 -7.39 9.36
N GLY A 96 9.61 -8.15 10.00
CA GLY A 96 8.46 -8.78 9.35
C GLY A 96 7.49 -7.76 8.75
N ARG A 97 6.95 -8.09 7.58
CA ARG A 97 6.05 -7.23 6.79
C ARG A 97 4.91 -8.08 6.23
N CYS A 98 3.74 -7.47 6.16
CA CYS A 98 2.57 -8.04 5.52
C CYS A 98 2.70 -7.87 4.00
N LYS A 99 2.45 -8.93 3.23
CA LYS A 99 2.63 -8.99 1.77
C LYS A 99 1.57 -8.22 1.01
N SER A 100 0.37 -8.06 1.56
CA SER A 100 -0.73 -7.38 0.89
C SER A 100 -1.76 -6.80 1.84
N VAL A 101 -2.60 -5.89 1.35
CA VAL A 101 -3.78 -5.43 2.10
C VAL A 101 -4.79 -6.57 2.33
N ALA A 102 -4.84 -7.56 1.45
CA ALA A 102 -5.67 -8.75 1.65
C ALA A 102 -5.22 -9.54 2.89
N GLU A 103 -3.91 -9.73 3.07
CA GLU A 103 -3.35 -10.35 4.28
C GLU A 103 -3.57 -9.45 5.51
N LEU A 104 -3.40 -8.13 5.40
CA LEU A 104 -3.60 -7.19 6.51
C LEU A 104 -4.99 -7.33 7.15
N ARG A 105 -6.04 -7.51 6.35
CA ARG A 105 -7.43 -7.71 6.82
C ARG A 105 -7.62 -9.00 7.63
N THR A 106 -6.67 -9.94 7.57
CA THR A 106 -6.70 -11.19 8.33
C THR A 106 -5.95 -11.09 9.66
N ILE A 107 -5.06 -10.11 9.81
CA ILE A 107 -4.20 -9.96 10.98
C ILE A 107 -4.93 -9.16 12.05
N ARG A 108 -5.37 -9.84 13.11
CA ARG A 108 -6.01 -9.18 14.26
C ARG A 108 -4.95 -8.45 15.10
N PRO A 109 -5.05 -7.11 15.27
CA PRO A 109 -4.18 -6.40 16.20
C PRO A 109 -4.40 -6.88 17.64
N THR A 110 -3.33 -6.94 18.43
CA THR A 110 -3.37 -7.34 19.84
C THR A 110 -3.40 -6.15 20.79
N GLU A 111 -2.95 -4.98 20.35
CA GLU A 111 -2.86 -3.77 21.16
C GLU A 111 -3.27 -2.52 20.37
N HIS A 112 -3.89 -1.54 21.04
CA HIS A 112 -4.14 -0.23 20.45
C HIS A 112 -2.80 0.50 20.22
N GLY A 113 -2.61 1.09 19.05
CA GLY A 113 -1.35 1.74 18.68
C GLY A 113 -0.29 0.78 18.11
N GLN A 114 -0.56 -0.53 18.05
CA GLN A 114 0.33 -1.49 17.37
C GLN A 114 0.60 -1.03 15.94
N ARG A 115 1.85 -1.14 15.47
CA ARG A 115 2.26 -0.80 14.11
C ARG A 115 2.43 -2.06 13.26
N ILE A 116 2.11 -1.97 11.98
CA ILE A 116 2.40 -3.00 10.99
C ILE A 116 2.80 -2.35 9.66
N LEU A 117 3.70 -3.01 8.95
CA LEU A 117 4.18 -2.60 7.63
C LEU A 117 3.55 -3.51 6.57
N VAL A 118 3.09 -2.91 5.48
CA VAL A 118 2.54 -3.61 4.32
C VAL A 118 3.43 -3.32 3.11
N ASP A 119 3.85 -4.37 2.41
CA ASP A 119 4.73 -4.30 1.24
C ASP A 119 4.03 -3.56 0.07
N ALA A 120 2.81 -3.97 -0.29
CA ALA A 120 2.00 -3.36 -1.35
C ALA A 120 0.50 -3.60 -1.14
N TYR A 121 -0.36 -2.94 -1.94
CA TYR A 121 -1.80 -3.19 -1.88
C TYR A 121 -2.14 -4.64 -2.29
N TYR A 122 -1.57 -5.07 -3.41
CA TYR A 122 -1.65 -6.43 -3.94
C TYR A 122 -0.35 -7.19 -3.68
N GLU A 123 -0.43 -8.50 -3.45
CA GLU A 123 0.74 -9.36 -3.28
C GLU A 123 1.64 -9.30 -4.52
N ASP A 124 2.97 -9.35 -4.31
CA ASP A 124 4.01 -9.14 -5.34
C ASP A 124 3.95 -7.79 -6.07
N GLY A 125 3.11 -6.85 -5.61
CA GLY A 125 3.03 -5.48 -6.10
C GLY A 125 4.11 -4.56 -5.53
N THR A 126 4.10 -3.29 -5.97
CA THR A 126 5.08 -2.28 -5.54
C THR A 126 4.46 -0.95 -5.09
N THR A 127 3.12 -0.85 -5.10
CA THR A 127 2.38 0.38 -4.81
C THR A 127 1.28 0.15 -3.77
N GLY A 128 0.83 1.22 -3.11
CA GLY A 128 -0.29 1.19 -2.15
C GLY A 128 0.00 0.54 -0.79
N GLY A 129 1.24 0.08 -0.56
CA GLY A 129 1.74 -0.36 0.75
C GLY A 129 1.93 0.81 1.72
N GLY A 130 2.59 0.56 2.85
CA GLY A 130 2.87 1.60 3.85
C GLY A 130 2.79 1.13 5.30
N GLU A 131 2.90 2.07 6.23
CA GLU A 131 2.73 1.81 7.67
C GLU A 131 1.27 2.02 8.08
N PHE A 132 0.76 1.10 8.90
CA PHE A 132 -0.56 1.14 9.51
C PHE A 132 -0.46 1.03 11.02
N VAL A 133 -1.40 1.68 11.70
CA VAL A 133 -1.56 1.65 13.15
C VAL A 133 -2.91 1.05 13.53
N ALA A 134 -2.92 0.20 14.55
CA ALA A 134 -4.13 -0.40 15.08
C ALA A 134 -4.93 0.62 15.89
N ASP A 135 -6.20 0.77 15.56
CA ASP A 135 -7.18 1.47 16.38
C ASP A 135 -8.24 0.48 16.86
N LEU A 136 -8.05 -0.03 18.08
CA LEU A 136 -9.01 -0.90 18.77
C LEU A 136 -10.18 -0.14 19.44
N GLN A 137 -10.13 1.20 19.47
CA GLN A 137 -11.20 2.01 20.06
C GLN A 137 -12.25 2.39 19.03
N ASP A 138 -11.86 2.48 17.75
CA ASP A 138 -12.78 2.66 16.65
C ASP A 138 -13.56 1.37 16.35
N LEU A 139 -14.89 1.43 16.52
CA LEU A 139 -15.80 0.31 16.28
C LEU A 139 -16.77 0.55 15.11
N VAL A 140 -16.68 1.71 14.45
CA VAL A 140 -17.75 2.21 13.57
C VAL A 140 -17.25 2.65 12.21
N THR A 141 -15.99 3.07 12.08
CA THR A 141 -15.46 3.50 10.78
C THR A 141 -15.41 2.30 9.84
N PRO A 142 -16.04 2.39 8.65
CA PRO A 142 -16.08 1.29 7.69
C PRO A 142 -14.72 1.10 7.02
N ASP A 143 -14.55 -0.05 6.38
CA ASP A 143 -13.45 -0.28 5.45
C ASP A 143 -13.65 0.64 4.24
N ASP A 144 -12.68 1.51 3.97
CA ASP A 144 -12.72 2.45 2.83
C ASP A 144 -11.82 2.01 1.68
N GLY A 145 -11.20 0.85 1.81
CA GLY A 145 -10.32 0.31 0.78
C GLY A 145 -8.96 0.99 0.69
N GLY A 146 -8.53 1.86 1.60
CA GLY A 146 -7.16 2.41 1.54
C GLY A 146 -6.56 3.05 2.78
N VAL A 147 -7.35 3.78 3.56
CA VAL A 147 -6.92 4.47 4.79
C VAL A 147 -7.38 3.70 6.02
N CYS A 148 -8.58 3.14 6.01
CA CYS A 148 -9.13 2.31 7.08
C CYS A 148 -9.45 0.92 6.54
N PHE A 149 -8.80 -0.09 7.12
CA PHE A 149 -9.08 -1.49 6.85
C PHE A 149 -9.69 -2.16 8.08
N VAL A 150 -10.81 -2.86 7.89
CA VAL A 150 -11.51 -3.53 8.98
C VAL A 150 -11.12 -5.01 8.98
N VAL A 151 -10.64 -5.50 10.12
CA VAL A 151 -10.38 -6.92 10.33
C VAL A 151 -11.70 -7.68 10.47
N ASN A 152 -11.78 -8.88 9.90
CA ASN A 152 -12.95 -9.76 9.96
C ASN A 152 -13.57 -9.85 11.36
N ASN A 153 -14.91 -9.97 11.42
CA ASN A 153 -15.70 -9.98 12.66
C ASN A 153 -15.48 -8.74 13.54
N ASN A 154 -15.20 -7.59 12.93
CA ASN A 154 -14.96 -6.33 13.64
C ASN A 154 -13.75 -6.41 14.60
N GLY A 155 -12.71 -7.16 14.21
CA GLY A 155 -11.56 -7.49 15.06
C GLY A 155 -10.62 -6.33 15.40
N GLY A 156 -10.78 -5.18 14.74
CA GLY A 156 -9.99 -3.95 14.88
C GLY A 156 -9.93 -3.17 13.56
N ARG A 157 -9.45 -1.92 13.60
CA ARG A 157 -9.12 -1.14 12.39
C ARG A 157 -7.62 -0.99 12.25
N TRP A 158 -7.10 -1.25 11.06
CA TRP A 158 -5.79 -0.79 10.65
C TRP A 158 -5.95 0.55 9.93
N LYS A 159 -5.34 1.61 10.48
CA LYS A 159 -5.39 2.96 9.92
C LYS A 159 -4.05 3.34 9.33
N ARG A 160 -4.03 3.80 8.08
CA ARG A 160 -2.82 4.29 7.42
C ARG A 160 -2.23 5.45 8.21
N VAL A 161 -0.92 5.42 8.45
CA VAL A 161 -0.22 6.44 9.25
C VAL A 161 -0.01 7.72 8.44
N ASP A 162 0.45 7.60 7.19
CA ASP A 162 0.67 8.76 6.32
C ASP A 162 -0.60 9.07 5.51
N LEU A 163 -1.19 10.24 5.79
CA LEU A 163 -2.33 10.79 5.06
C LEU A 163 -1.95 12.04 4.24
N SER A 164 -0.67 12.44 4.26
CA SER A 164 -0.19 13.65 3.59
C SER A 164 -0.06 13.46 2.07
N HIS A 165 0.18 12.22 1.63
CA HIS A 165 0.34 11.85 0.23
C HIS A 165 -0.46 10.60 -0.12
N LEU A 166 -1.79 10.73 -0.16
CA LEU A 166 -2.68 9.65 -0.60
C LEU A 166 -2.71 9.55 -2.12
N THR A 167 -2.52 8.36 -2.66
CA THR A 167 -2.53 8.06 -4.09
C THR A 167 -3.69 7.12 -4.43
N LEU A 168 -4.05 7.00 -5.71
CA LEU A 168 -5.02 5.99 -6.14
C LEU A 168 -4.59 4.55 -5.80
N PHE A 169 -3.29 4.27 -5.76
CA PHE A 169 -2.76 2.95 -5.41
C PHE A 169 -3.04 2.59 -3.95
N ASP A 170 -3.07 3.57 -3.05
CA ASP A 170 -3.44 3.35 -1.65
C ASP A 170 -4.87 2.83 -1.51
N PHE A 171 -5.73 3.15 -2.48
CA PHE A 171 -7.13 2.70 -2.56
C PHE A 171 -7.35 1.51 -3.50
N GLY A 172 -6.27 0.83 -3.90
CA GLY A 172 -6.33 -0.38 -4.70
C GLY A 172 -6.48 -0.18 -6.19
N ALA A 173 -6.12 0.99 -6.74
CA ALA A 173 -5.93 1.08 -8.19
C ALA A 173 -4.76 0.18 -8.62
N VAL A 174 -4.84 -0.39 -9.82
CA VAL A 174 -3.77 -1.16 -10.47
C VAL A 174 -3.00 -0.28 -11.46
N GLY A 175 -3.69 0.57 -12.23
CA GLY A 175 -3.03 1.51 -13.14
C GLY A 175 -2.36 0.89 -14.37
N ASP A 176 -2.84 -0.28 -14.83
CA ASP A 176 -2.31 -1.04 -15.98
C ASP A 176 -3.03 -0.77 -17.32
N GLY A 177 -4.10 0.04 -17.29
CA GLY A 177 -4.96 0.36 -18.44
C GLY A 177 -5.99 -0.72 -18.78
N VAL A 178 -6.04 -1.80 -18.00
CA VAL A 178 -6.87 -2.98 -18.24
C VAL A 178 -7.86 -3.20 -17.10
N THR A 179 -7.39 -3.11 -15.86
CA THR A 179 -8.16 -3.33 -14.64
C THR A 179 -9.05 -2.13 -14.34
N ASN A 180 -10.28 -2.36 -13.87
CA ASN A 180 -11.20 -1.28 -13.54
C ASN A 180 -10.84 -0.63 -12.19
N ASP A 181 -10.31 0.59 -12.24
CA ASP A 181 -9.81 1.35 -11.09
C ASP A 181 -10.87 2.30 -10.50
N GLU A 182 -12.12 2.23 -10.96
CA GLU A 182 -13.21 3.13 -10.58
C GLU A 182 -13.41 3.25 -9.06
N SER A 183 -13.39 2.13 -8.33
CA SER A 183 -13.59 2.14 -6.88
C SER A 183 -12.50 2.91 -6.14
N ALA A 184 -11.26 2.89 -6.65
CA ALA A 184 -10.16 3.63 -6.04
C ALA A 184 -10.39 5.14 -6.12
N PHE A 185 -10.93 5.65 -7.23
CA PHE A 185 -11.29 7.06 -7.34
C PHE A 185 -12.39 7.45 -6.36
N VAL A 186 -13.46 6.66 -6.27
CA VAL A 186 -14.60 6.95 -5.39
C VAL A 186 -14.15 6.95 -3.92
N ASN A 187 -13.31 5.98 -3.54
CA ASN A 187 -12.78 5.88 -2.19
C ASN A 187 -11.80 7.02 -1.86
N ALA A 188 -10.89 7.35 -2.79
CA ALA A 188 -9.95 8.46 -2.61
C ALA A 188 -10.67 9.83 -2.46
N MET A 189 -11.77 10.04 -3.19
CA MET A 189 -12.58 11.27 -3.07
C MET A 189 -13.27 11.46 -1.72
N ARG A 190 -13.28 10.44 -0.83
CA ARG A 190 -13.73 10.60 0.57
C ARG A 190 -12.78 11.47 1.39
N TYR A 191 -11.56 11.68 0.90
CA TYR A 191 -10.53 12.53 1.50
C TYR A 191 -10.44 13.87 0.79
N SER A 192 -9.86 14.86 1.46
CA SER A 192 -9.75 16.22 0.92
C SER A 192 -8.77 16.35 -0.24
N GLN A 193 -7.84 15.40 -0.38
CA GLN A 193 -6.81 15.42 -1.41
C GLN A 193 -6.31 14.01 -1.73
N PHE A 194 -6.05 13.75 -3.01
CA PHE A 194 -5.29 12.58 -3.45
C PHE A 194 -4.53 12.87 -4.76
N PHE A 195 -3.59 11.99 -5.07
CA PHE A 195 -2.67 12.09 -6.20
C PHE A 195 -2.91 10.97 -7.22
N ILE A 196 -2.93 11.36 -8.48
CA ILE A 196 -2.88 10.50 -9.66
C ILE A 196 -1.42 10.49 -10.12
N GLU A 197 -0.71 9.44 -9.74
CA GLU A 197 0.69 9.23 -10.10
C GLU A 197 0.84 8.60 -11.49
N ASN A 198 2.07 8.21 -11.85
CA ASN A 198 2.33 7.53 -13.11
C ASN A 198 1.58 6.19 -13.17
N GLY A 199 0.73 6.04 -14.18
CA GLY A 199 -0.13 4.87 -14.35
C GLY A 199 -1.18 5.14 -15.42
N THR A 200 -1.78 4.09 -15.95
CA THR A 200 -2.93 4.17 -16.84
C THR A 200 -4.14 3.59 -16.11
N PHE A 201 -4.99 4.46 -15.57
CA PHE A 201 -6.13 4.07 -14.76
C PHE A 201 -7.35 3.89 -15.66
N ARG A 202 -7.92 2.69 -15.70
CA ARG A 202 -9.10 2.44 -16.54
C ARG A 202 -10.36 2.56 -15.71
N ILE A 203 -11.35 3.27 -16.23
CA ILE A 203 -12.70 3.34 -15.64
C ILE A 203 -13.75 2.85 -16.62
N ASN A 204 -14.65 2.01 -16.15
CA ASN A 204 -15.73 1.46 -16.97
C ASN A 204 -17.04 2.26 -16.85
N ASN A 205 -17.22 3.04 -15.78
CA ASN A 205 -18.36 3.93 -15.58
C ASN A 205 -17.93 5.33 -15.14
N ALA A 206 -18.86 6.27 -15.18
CA ALA A 206 -18.65 7.64 -14.73
C ALA A 206 -18.26 7.66 -13.25
N VAL A 207 -17.17 8.36 -12.93
CA VAL A 207 -16.74 8.59 -11.55
C VAL A 207 -17.50 9.79 -11.00
N ASN A 208 -18.30 9.57 -9.95
CA ASN A 208 -19.12 10.61 -9.33
C ASN A 208 -18.40 11.20 -8.10
N SER A 209 -18.45 12.53 -7.95
CA SER A 209 -18.03 13.19 -6.72
C SER A 209 -18.85 12.71 -5.52
N VAL A 210 -18.20 12.61 -4.35
CA VAL A 210 -18.83 12.07 -3.12
C VAL A 210 -18.98 13.08 -1.99
N ARG A 211 -18.33 14.25 -2.08
CA ARG A 211 -18.34 15.31 -1.05
C ARG A 211 -17.78 16.61 -1.60
N ASP A 212 -18.01 17.70 -0.88
CA ASP A 212 -17.33 18.96 -1.13
C ASP A 212 -15.85 18.91 -0.72
N ASN A 213 -15.08 19.90 -1.20
CA ASN A 213 -13.71 20.19 -0.79
C ASN A 213 -12.71 19.06 -1.12
N VAL A 214 -12.56 18.76 -2.40
CA VAL A 214 -11.68 17.70 -2.91
C VAL A 214 -10.65 18.25 -3.89
N LYS A 215 -9.39 17.87 -3.68
CA LYS A 215 -8.27 18.15 -4.59
C LYS A 215 -7.80 16.87 -5.28
N ILE A 216 -7.87 16.85 -6.60
CA ILE A 216 -7.36 15.76 -7.44
C ILE A 216 -6.08 16.28 -8.11
N LEU A 217 -4.93 15.80 -7.64
CA LEU A 217 -3.63 16.31 -8.06
C LEU A 217 -2.92 15.26 -8.92
N GLY A 218 -1.99 15.69 -9.76
CA GLY A 218 -1.20 14.78 -10.58
C GLY A 218 0.05 15.46 -11.14
N ASN A 219 0.87 14.68 -11.84
CA ASN A 219 2.19 15.07 -12.36
C ASN A 219 2.31 14.95 -13.90
N LYS A 220 1.18 14.95 -14.62
CA LYS A 220 0.97 14.75 -16.07
C LYS A 220 1.25 13.35 -16.61
N THR A 221 1.88 12.47 -15.84
CA THR A 221 2.19 11.12 -16.30
C THR A 221 1.04 10.15 -16.06
N GLY A 222 0.20 10.42 -15.06
CA GLY A 222 -1.04 9.69 -14.84
C GLY A 222 -2.05 9.90 -15.96
N LYS A 223 -2.61 8.80 -16.46
CA LYS A 223 -3.62 8.80 -17.52
C LYS A 223 -4.88 8.09 -17.04
N LEU A 224 -6.02 8.72 -17.22
CA LEU A 224 -7.32 8.10 -17.10
C LEU A 224 -7.77 7.66 -18.49
N VAL A 225 -8.14 6.40 -18.65
CA VAL A 225 -8.64 5.84 -19.91
C VAL A 225 -10.04 5.26 -19.71
N LEU A 226 -10.88 5.39 -20.73
CA LEU A 226 -12.23 4.84 -20.68
C LEU A 226 -12.26 3.39 -21.16
N GLY A 227 -12.92 2.54 -20.38
CA GLY A 227 -13.29 1.20 -20.78
C GLY A 227 -14.55 1.17 -21.65
N ALA A 228 -14.99 -0.05 -22.01
CA ALA A 228 -16.08 -0.27 -22.95
C ALA A 228 -17.45 0.30 -22.50
N GLY A 229 -17.65 0.52 -21.20
CA GLY A 229 -18.91 1.05 -20.66
C GLY A 229 -19.18 2.54 -20.96
N ILE A 230 -18.16 3.31 -21.35
CA ILE A 230 -18.25 4.76 -21.61
C ILE A 230 -17.96 5.05 -23.09
N GLN A 231 -18.64 4.32 -23.98
CA GLN A 231 -18.36 4.36 -25.42
C GLN A 231 -19.37 5.17 -26.26
N GLN A 232 -20.27 5.91 -25.63
CA GLN A 232 -21.26 6.72 -26.34
C GLN A 232 -20.92 8.21 -26.34
N ALA A 233 -21.24 8.89 -27.44
CA ALA A 233 -21.07 10.34 -27.54
C ALA A 233 -21.87 11.04 -26.45
N GLY A 234 -21.23 11.95 -25.71
CA GLY A 234 -21.85 12.67 -24.59
C GLY A 234 -21.79 11.96 -23.25
N ALA A 235 -21.18 10.78 -23.15
CA ALA A 235 -20.94 10.12 -21.87
C ALA A 235 -20.03 10.98 -20.97
N GLU A 236 -20.31 10.99 -19.67
CA GLU A 236 -19.62 11.81 -18.67
C GLU A 236 -18.55 10.95 -17.98
N VAL A 237 -17.30 11.44 -17.93
CA VAL A 237 -16.17 10.71 -17.33
C VAL A 237 -16.08 10.99 -15.84
N PHE A 238 -15.88 12.25 -15.46
CA PHE A 238 -16.12 12.72 -14.09
C PHE A 238 -17.43 13.49 -14.02
N ASN A 239 -18.30 13.10 -13.10
CA ASN A 239 -19.53 13.83 -12.80
C ASN A 239 -19.40 14.48 -11.42
N ILE A 240 -19.22 15.80 -11.42
CA ILE A 240 -19.00 16.60 -10.22
C ILE A 240 -20.27 17.39 -9.92
N ASN A 241 -20.90 17.02 -8.81
CA ASN A 241 -22.12 17.62 -8.27
C ASN A 241 -21.93 18.15 -6.85
N HIS A 242 -20.67 18.34 -6.45
CA HIS A 242 -20.25 18.89 -5.16
C HIS A 242 -19.34 20.10 -5.39
N SER A 243 -19.26 20.99 -4.40
CA SER A 243 -18.54 22.25 -4.47
C SER A 243 -17.06 22.14 -4.07
N ASN A 244 -16.27 23.14 -4.46
CA ASN A 244 -14.87 23.32 -4.07
C ASN A 244 -13.97 22.17 -4.55
N TYR A 245 -13.95 21.97 -5.87
CA TYR A 245 -13.08 21.01 -6.55
C TYR A 245 -11.89 21.70 -7.20
N PHE A 246 -10.69 21.19 -6.92
CA PHE A 246 -9.47 21.55 -7.63
C PHE A 246 -8.91 20.31 -8.32
N ILE A 247 -8.74 20.36 -9.63
CA ILE A 247 -8.33 19.21 -10.45
C ILE A 247 -7.12 19.62 -11.28
N SER A 248 -6.01 18.91 -11.14
CA SER A 248 -4.80 19.31 -11.83
C SER A 248 -3.87 18.17 -12.23
N GLY A 249 -3.17 18.38 -13.34
CA GLY A 249 -1.93 17.65 -13.62
C GLY A 249 -2.09 16.19 -14.01
N PHE A 250 -3.11 15.80 -14.79
CA PHE A 250 -3.16 14.45 -15.37
C PHE A 250 -3.84 14.48 -16.74
N CYS A 251 -3.83 13.34 -17.42
CA CYS A 251 -4.47 13.18 -18.72
C CYS A 251 -5.80 12.43 -18.59
N ILE A 252 -6.84 12.91 -19.27
CA ILE A 252 -8.09 12.19 -19.50
C ILE A 252 -8.13 11.84 -20.99
N GLU A 253 -8.09 10.55 -21.30
CA GLU A 253 -8.06 10.03 -22.65
C GLU A 253 -9.33 9.25 -22.96
N THR A 254 -10.02 9.67 -24.02
CA THR A 254 -11.34 9.13 -24.39
C THR A 254 -11.38 8.79 -25.87
N PRO A 255 -11.77 7.56 -26.26
CA PRO A 255 -11.82 7.18 -27.68
C PRO A 255 -13.04 7.74 -28.42
N ASN A 256 -14.14 8.06 -27.71
CA ASN A 256 -15.47 8.27 -28.31
C ASN A 256 -16.13 9.62 -28.00
N LYS A 257 -15.39 10.74 -28.08
CA LYS A 257 -16.00 12.09 -27.99
C LYS A 257 -16.83 12.27 -26.70
N ALA A 258 -16.29 11.83 -25.57
CA ALA A 258 -16.92 11.94 -24.25
C ALA A 258 -16.75 13.35 -23.65
N ILE A 259 -17.44 13.60 -22.54
CA ILE A 259 -17.26 14.76 -21.67
C ILE A 259 -16.25 14.38 -20.59
N GLY A 260 -15.07 15.00 -20.59
CA GLY A 260 -14.02 14.71 -19.61
C GLY A 260 -14.44 15.05 -18.18
N ILE A 261 -14.93 16.27 -17.96
CA ILE A 261 -15.44 16.70 -16.65
C ILE A 261 -16.79 17.38 -16.83
N ARG A 262 -17.83 16.80 -16.25
CA ARG A 262 -19.14 17.41 -16.09
C ARG A 262 -19.23 18.05 -14.72
N PHE A 263 -19.66 19.31 -14.66
CA PHE A 263 -19.95 20.03 -13.42
C PHE A 263 -21.39 20.54 -13.45
N LYS A 264 -22.25 20.00 -12.59
CA LYS A 264 -23.67 20.39 -12.56
C LYS A 264 -24.25 20.22 -11.17
N SER A 265 -25.15 21.11 -10.79
CA SER A 265 -25.95 20.91 -9.59
C SER A 265 -27.07 19.90 -9.85
N LEU A 266 -27.41 19.15 -8.81
CA LEU A 266 -28.54 18.22 -8.80
C LEU A 266 -29.76 18.76 -8.04
N ASP A 267 -29.62 19.90 -7.37
CA ASP A 267 -30.68 20.56 -6.63
C ASP A 267 -30.53 22.10 -6.61
N ASP A 268 -31.52 22.79 -6.02
CA ASP A 268 -31.55 24.25 -5.90
C ASP A 268 -30.45 24.84 -5.02
N ALA A 269 -29.72 24.03 -4.23
CA ALA A 269 -28.61 24.53 -3.41
C ALA A 269 -27.45 25.01 -4.29
N GLY A 270 -27.33 24.44 -5.49
CA GLY A 270 -26.34 24.81 -6.48
C GLY A 270 -24.95 24.24 -6.17
N VAL A 271 -24.06 24.35 -7.16
CA VAL A 271 -22.65 23.95 -7.02
C VAL A 271 -21.74 25.10 -7.39
N LYS A 272 -20.60 25.21 -6.70
CA LYS A 272 -19.65 26.30 -6.94
C LYS A 272 -18.19 25.87 -6.84
N ASN A 273 -17.33 26.68 -7.44
CA ASN A 273 -15.88 26.58 -7.31
C ASN A 273 -15.31 25.28 -7.90
N LEU A 274 -15.37 25.16 -9.22
CA LEU A 274 -14.58 24.18 -9.95
C LEU A 274 -13.35 24.88 -10.54
N HIS A 275 -12.16 24.42 -10.19
CA HIS A 275 -10.90 24.91 -10.74
C HIS A 275 -10.14 23.75 -11.35
N ILE A 276 -9.92 23.83 -12.66
CA ILE A 276 -9.15 22.87 -13.44
C ILE A 276 -7.88 23.56 -13.93
N ASP A 277 -6.72 22.98 -13.61
CA ASP A 277 -5.42 23.52 -13.96
C ASP A 277 -4.53 22.46 -14.59
N ASN A 278 -3.94 22.75 -15.75
CA ASN A 278 -2.85 21.92 -16.28
C ASN A 278 -3.27 20.45 -16.53
N VAL A 279 -4.53 20.23 -16.92
CA VAL A 279 -5.08 18.93 -17.31
C VAL A 279 -5.01 18.76 -18.83
N VAL A 280 -4.72 17.54 -19.27
CA VAL A 280 -4.72 17.17 -20.69
C VAL A 280 -6.02 16.42 -21.00
N PHE A 281 -6.76 16.87 -22.01
CA PHE A 281 -7.97 16.21 -22.51
C PHE A 281 -7.70 15.66 -23.91
N ASN A 282 -7.50 14.35 -24.02
CA ASN A 282 -7.21 13.68 -25.30
C ASN A 282 -8.44 12.95 -25.83
N GLY A 283 -8.90 13.31 -27.03
CA GLY A 283 -10.04 12.68 -27.70
C GLY A 283 -11.43 13.04 -27.15
N THR A 284 -11.50 13.93 -26.14
CA THR A 284 -12.78 14.42 -25.59
C THR A 284 -13.51 15.33 -26.58
N PHE A 285 -14.84 15.33 -26.50
CA PHE A 285 -15.67 16.31 -27.21
C PHE A 285 -15.76 17.63 -26.43
N TYR A 286 -16.13 17.53 -25.16
CA TYR A 286 -15.97 18.59 -24.18
C TYR A 286 -14.89 18.15 -23.18
N GLY A 287 -13.83 18.94 -23.03
CA GLY A 287 -12.91 18.72 -21.92
C GLY A 287 -13.63 19.01 -20.61
N VAL A 288 -14.36 20.14 -20.58
CA VAL A 288 -15.14 20.59 -19.42
C VAL A 288 -16.51 21.05 -19.89
N ARG A 289 -17.56 20.58 -19.22
CA ARG A 289 -18.94 21.02 -19.43
C ARG A 289 -19.59 21.38 -18.10
N ALA A 290 -19.90 22.65 -17.88
CA ALA A 290 -20.48 23.15 -16.64
C ALA A 290 -21.86 23.80 -16.82
N GLY A 291 -22.69 23.72 -15.78
CA GLY A 291 -24.03 24.29 -15.77
C GLY A 291 -25.04 23.49 -16.60
N GLU A 292 -26.03 24.14 -17.17
CA GLU A 292 -27.17 23.49 -17.84
C GLU A 292 -26.83 22.87 -19.22
N SER A 293 -27.62 21.87 -19.63
CA SER A 293 -27.68 21.35 -20.99
C SER A 293 -28.91 21.88 -21.71
N ILE A 294 -28.79 22.19 -23.01
CA ILE A 294 -29.89 22.62 -23.88
C ILE A 294 -31.05 21.58 -23.90
N GLN A 295 -30.78 20.33 -23.55
CA GLN A 295 -31.79 19.30 -23.31
C GLN A 295 -32.02 19.14 -21.80
N ALA A 296 -33.04 19.80 -21.26
CA ALA A 296 -33.71 19.54 -19.97
C ALA A 296 -32.85 19.13 -18.75
N ASP A 297 -31.55 19.49 -18.72
CA ASP A 297 -30.76 19.35 -17.50
C ASP A 297 -31.16 20.48 -16.56
N THR A 298 -31.05 20.17 -15.27
CA THR A 298 -31.36 21.01 -14.12
C THR A 298 -31.16 22.52 -14.34
N ASN A 299 -32.19 23.33 -14.04
CA ASN A 299 -32.15 24.80 -14.01
C ASN A 299 -31.40 25.34 -12.77
N TYR A 300 -30.50 24.54 -12.20
CA TYR A 300 -29.96 24.78 -10.86
C TYR A 300 -28.66 25.61 -10.89
N PRO A 301 -28.40 26.40 -9.85
CA PRO A 301 -27.28 27.35 -9.86
C PRO A 301 -25.91 26.66 -10.02
N THR A 302 -25.06 27.22 -10.88
CA THR A 302 -23.65 26.82 -11.02
C THR A 302 -22.78 28.09 -11.03
N ASP A 303 -21.77 28.17 -10.16
CA ASP A 303 -20.94 29.36 -9.98
C ASP A 303 -19.44 29.04 -9.99
N ASN A 304 -18.63 30.00 -10.42
CA ASN A 304 -17.18 30.04 -10.36
C ASN A 304 -16.52 28.79 -10.99
N VAL A 305 -16.44 28.79 -12.32
CA VAL A 305 -15.75 27.74 -13.10
C VAL A 305 -14.49 28.32 -13.73
N ILE A 306 -13.35 27.78 -13.33
CA ILE A 306 -12.03 28.18 -13.80
C ILE A 306 -11.39 27.02 -14.55
N VAL A 307 -11.00 27.25 -15.80
CA VAL A 307 -10.20 26.30 -16.60
C VAL A 307 -8.97 27.03 -17.11
N GLN A 308 -7.81 26.62 -16.62
CA GLN A 308 -6.54 27.29 -16.94
C GLN A 308 -5.44 26.30 -17.34
N ASN A 309 -4.53 26.76 -18.20
CA ASN A 309 -3.32 26.02 -18.60
C ASN A 309 -3.57 24.60 -19.13
N CYS A 310 -4.80 24.27 -19.53
CA CYS A 310 -5.17 22.95 -20.00
C CYS A 310 -4.86 22.78 -21.48
N GLN A 311 -4.72 21.53 -21.90
CA GLN A 311 -4.46 21.17 -23.30
C GLN A 311 -5.54 20.20 -23.77
N SER A 312 -6.14 20.49 -24.93
CA SER A 312 -7.14 19.63 -25.55
C SER A 312 -6.62 19.14 -26.90
N TYR A 313 -6.69 17.83 -27.14
CA TYR A 313 -6.22 17.19 -28.37
C TYR A 313 -7.35 16.42 -29.05
N CYS A 314 -7.56 16.62 -30.35
CA CYS A 314 -8.47 15.77 -31.13
C CYS A 314 -8.08 15.69 -32.61
N GLY A 315 -8.11 14.47 -33.16
CA GLY A 315 -7.79 14.23 -34.58
C GLY A 315 -8.88 14.67 -35.56
N SER A 316 -10.16 14.72 -35.15
CA SER A 316 -11.26 15.18 -36.01
C SER A 316 -12.47 15.69 -35.21
N GLY A 317 -13.14 16.73 -35.69
CA GLY A 317 -14.33 17.31 -35.03
C GLY A 317 -13.99 18.40 -34.00
N ASN A 318 -14.66 18.38 -32.86
CA ASN A 318 -14.48 19.34 -31.77
C ASN A 318 -13.33 18.88 -30.87
N ALA A 319 -12.37 19.76 -30.55
CA ALA A 319 -11.19 19.41 -29.77
C ALA A 319 -11.36 19.84 -28.30
N GLY A 320 -11.95 18.97 -27.47
CA GLY A 320 -12.02 19.13 -26.02
C GLY A 320 -12.39 20.53 -25.55
N HIS A 321 -13.54 21.03 -26.01
CA HIS A 321 -13.99 22.38 -25.72
C HIS A 321 -14.36 22.57 -24.26
N TYR A 322 -14.28 23.82 -23.78
CA TYR A 322 -14.89 24.23 -22.53
C TYR A 322 -16.22 24.91 -22.82
N LEU A 323 -17.29 24.33 -22.27
CA LEU A 323 -18.66 24.84 -22.39
C LEU A 323 -19.21 25.14 -21.00
N CYS A 324 -19.73 26.35 -20.82
CA CYS A 324 -20.54 26.72 -19.66
C CYS A 324 -21.90 27.22 -20.15
N THR A 325 -22.99 26.81 -19.49
CA THR A 325 -24.35 27.30 -19.78
C THR A 325 -25.02 27.76 -18.49
N LYS A 326 -25.54 28.99 -18.44
CA LYS A 326 -26.14 29.59 -17.23
C LYS A 326 -25.23 29.51 -16.00
N VAL A 327 -23.93 29.71 -16.19
CA VAL A 327 -22.93 29.73 -15.11
C VAL A 327 -22.57 31.18 -14.78
N LYS A 328 -22.50 31.50 -13.49
CA LYS A 328 -21.91 32.77 -13.03
C LYS A 328 -20.41 32.57 -12.81
N GLY A 329 -19.58 33.55 -13.17
CA GLY A 329 -18.14 33.51 -12.89
C GLY A 329 -17.38 32.49 -13.73
N VAL A 330 -17.36 32.67 -15.06
CA VAL A 330 -16.63 31.77 -15.97
C VAL A 330 -15.25 32.35 -16.29
N ARG A 331 -14.17 31.62 -16.00
CA ARG A 331 -12.79 32.03 -16.35
C ARG A 331 -12.09 30.96 -17.17
N PHE A 332 -11.79 31.26 -18.44
CA PHE A 332 -10.98 30.39 -19.29
C PHE A 332 -9.72 31.11 -19.72
N PHE A 333 -8.54 30.63 -19.32
CA PHE A 333 -7.31 31.31 -19.73
C PHE A 333 -6.08 30.43 -19.90
N ASN A 334 -5.23 30.83 -20.86
CA ASN A 334 -3.99 30.15 -21.20
C ASN A 334 -4.15 28.68 -21.64
N ASN A 335 -5.32 28.28 -22.12
CA ASN A 335 -5.55 26.93 -22.60
C ASN A 335 -5.17 26.76 -24.07
N ILE A 336 -4.79 25.55 -24.48
CA ILE A 336 -4.38 25.24 -25.86
C ILE A 336 -5.28 24.15 -26.42
N ALA A 337 -5.88 24.37 -27.59
CA ALA A 337 -6.54 23.31 -28.38
C ALA A 337 -5.68 22.95 -29.60
N ILE A 338 -5.31 21.69 -29.75
CA ILE A 338 -4.49 21.17 -30.85
C ILE A 338 -5.36 20.21 -31.67
N GLY A 339 -5.48 20.50 -32.97
CA GLY A 339 -6.42 19.80 -33.84
C GLY A 339 -7.87 20.26 -33.69
N GLY A 340 -8.79 19.57 -34.38
CA GLY A 340 -10.21 19.90 -34.42
C GLY A 340 -10.55 21.26 -35.06
N ARG A 341 -11.82 21.67 -34.97
CA ARG A 341 -12.35 22.87 -35.66
C ARG A 341 -12.26 24.17 -34.87
N ASN A 342 -12.19 24.14 -33.53
CA ASN A 342 -12.38 25.34 -32.69
C ASN A 342 -11.20 25.59 -31.72
N VAL A 343 -11.17 26.80 -31.15
CA VAL A 343 -10.32 27.15 -29.99
C VAL A 343 -10.88 26.52 -28.72
N SER A 344 -10.02 26.30 -27.71
CA SER A 344 -10.37 25.65 -26.44
C SER A 344 -11.55 26.31 -25.70
N ALA A 345 -11.71 27.63 -25.81
CA ALA A 345 -12.87 28.37 -25.29
C ALA A 345 -14.01 28.41 -26.32
N TYR A 346 -14.89 27.40 -26.31
CA TYR A 346 -15.98 27.30 -27.29
C TYR A 346 -17.19 28.16 -26.96
N GLY A 347 -17.61 28.24 -25.68
CA GLY A 347 -18.78 29.05 -25.35
C GLY A 347 -19.14 29.16 -23.88
N ALA A 348 -19.60 30.35 -23.50
CA ALA A 348 -20.24 30.67 -22.24
C ALA A 348 -21.65 31.19 -22.56
N THR A 349 -22.62 30.27 -22.64
CA THR A 349 -23.99 30.57 -23.08
C THR A 349 -24.83 31.04 -21.90
N SER A 350 -25.46 32.21 -22.01
CA SER A 350 -26.27 32.79 -20.92
C SER A 350 -25.52 32.86 -19.58
N CYS A 351 -24.19 33.00 -19.63
CA CYS A 351 -23.33 33.11 -18.46
C CYS A 351 -23.10 34.59 -18.08
N SER A 352 -22.66 34.83 -16.84
CA SER A 352 -22.29 36.17 -16.35
C SER A 352 -20.89 36.16 -15.71
N ASP A 353 -20.29 37.34 -15.52
CA ASP A 353 -18.94 37.50 -14.95
C ASP A 353 -17.87 36.68 -15.70
N ILE A 354 -17.83 36.83 -17.02
CA ILE A 354 -16.98 36.03 -17.92
C ILE A 354 -15.61 36.70 -18.12
N PHE A 355 -14.53 35.93 -17.96
CA PHE A 355 -13.17 36.32 -18.31
C PHE A 355 -12.51 35.26 -19.20
N ILE A 356 -12.14 35.63 -20.42
CA ILE A 356 -11.49 34.72 -21.39
C ILE A 356 -10.22 35.38 -21.92
N PHE A 357 -9.05 34.80 -21.66
CA PHE A 357 -7.76 35.42 -22.00
C PHE A 357 -6.68 34.41 -22.41
N GLY A 358 -5.88 34.71 -23.44
CA GLY A 358 -4.67 33.95 -23.76
C GLY A 358 -4.86 32.51 -24.25
N ASN A 359 -6.10 32.09 -24.56
CA ASN A 359 -6.40 30.78 -25.14
C ASN A 359 -5.96 30.72 -26.60
N ARG A 360 -5.38 29.58 -27.02
CA ARG A 360 -4.73 29.44 -28.34
C ARG A 360 -5.21 28.19 -29.06
N ARG A 361 -5.19 28.26 -30.39
CA ARG A 361 -5.24 27.09 -31.26
C ARG A 361 -3.81 26.73 -31.65
N GLY A 362 -3.37 25.52 -31.33
CA GLY A 362 -2.12 24.97 -31.83
C GLY A 362 -2.32 24.35 -33.22
N TRP A 363 -1.30 24.47 -34.05
CA TRP A 363 -1.23 23.77 -35.34
C TRP A 363 -0.84 22.31 -35.10
N GLN A 364 -1.42 21.38 -35.86
CA GLN A 364 -1.12 19.94 -35.78
C GLN A 364 0.29 19.62 -36.28
#